data_AF-A0A8I1MT60-F1
#
_entry.id   AF-A0A8I1MT60-F1
#
_cell.length_a   1.000
_cell.length_b   1.000
_cell.length_c   1.000
_cell.angle_alpha   90.00
_cell.angle_beta   90.00
_cell.angle_gamma   90.00
#
_symmetry.space_group_name_H-M   'P 1'
#
loop_
_entity.id
_entity.type
_entity.pdbx_description
1 polymer ?
#
loop_
_entity_poly.entity_id
_entity_poly.type
_entity_poly.pdbx_seq_one_letter_code
_entity_poly.pdbx_strand_id
1 'polypeptide(L)'
;MTPGRRPRWPWITLLILQVLQLLTLIPWLPMAGLSVMAFDAPGSTRMWQPWLFVGLLWSYPVWLLLAGIGAWVLWAFHKNSASIALAGLFTLPVPILLGIVLIWNS
;
A
#
# COMPACT_ATOMS: atom_id res chain seq x y z
N MET A 1 39.76 2.78 12.51
CA MET A 1 38.48 3.45 12.20
C MET A 1 37.35 2.54 12.66
N THR A 2 36.71 2.83 13.78
CA THR A 2 35.55 2.06 14.23
C THR A 2 34.35 2.41 13.35
N PRO A 3 33.61 1.43 12.80
CA PRO A 3 32.43 1.72 12.01
C PRO A 3 31.42 2.45 12.91
N GLY A 4 31.12 3.71 12.58
CA GLY A 4 30.11 4.50 13.28
C GLY A 4 28.80 3.73 13.29
N ARG A 5 28.21 3.53 14.48
CA ARG A 5 26.90 2.88 14.63
C ARG A 5 25.90 3.59 13.72
N ARG A 6 25.33 2.89 12.73
CA ARG A 6 24.22 3.43 11.93
C ARG A 6 23.10 3.86 12.89
N PRO A 7 22.45 5.01 12.66
CA PRO A 7 21.32 5.43 13.48
C PRO A 7 20.25 4.33 13.44
N ARG A 8 19.76 3.92 14.62
CA ARG A 8 18.78 2.82 14.75
C ARG A 8 17.35 3.27 14.37
N TRP A 9 17.09 4.57 14.41
CA TRP A 9 15.79 5.19 14.16
C TRP A 9 15.17 4.82 12.80
N PRO A 10 15.86 4.96 11.64
CA PRO A 10 15.27 4.65 10.33
C PRO A 10 14.85 3.19 10.18
N TRP A 11 15.59 2.28 10.81
CA TRP A 11 15.27 0.85 10.78
C TRP A 11 13.96 0.55 11.53
N ILE A 12 13.80 1.14 12.72
CA ILE A 12 12.56 1.03 13.52
C ILE A 12 11.38 1.63 12.73
N THR A 13 11.58 2.80 12.09
CA THR A 13 10.54 3.43 11.27
C THR A 13 10.11 2.56 10.10
N LEU A 14 11.03 1.92 9.38
CA LEU A 14 10.68 0.99 8.29
C LEU A 14 9.87 -0.20 8.80
N LEU A 15 10.25 -0.75 9.94
CA LEU A 15 9.55 -1.88 10.56
C LEU A 15 8.12 -1.51 10.98
N ILE A 16 7.94 -0.33 11.60
CA ILE A 16 6.62 0.22 11.93
C ILE A 16 5.80 0.41 10.65
N LEU A 17 6.38 0.99 9.59
CA LEU A 17 5.70 1.19 8.31
C LEU A 17 5.29 -0.14 7.68
N GLN A 18 6.12 -1.18 7.73
CA GLN A 18 5.74 -2.52 7.25
C GLN A 18 4.56 -3.09 8.05
N VAL A 19 4.57 -2.97 9.38
CA VAL A 19 3.44 -3.44 10.20
C VAL A 19 2.16 -2.68 9.83
N LEU A 20 2.24 -1.36 9.67
CA LEU A 20 1.10 -0.54 9.24
C LEU A 20 0.59 -0.96 7.85
N GLN A 21 1.50 -1.23 6.89
CA GLN A 21 1.14 -1.75 5.57
C GLN A 21 0.39 -3.08 5.67
N LEU A 22 0.86 -4.02 6.49
CA LEU A 22 0.17 -5.28 6.72
C LEU A 22 -1.21 -5.07 7.35
N LEU A 23 -1.34 -4.14 8.30
CA LEU A 23 -2.63 -3.79 8.89
C LEU A 23 -3.62 -3.22 7.86
N THR A 24 -3.14 -2.53 6.81
CA THR A 24 -4.02 -2.10 5.70
C THR A 24 -4.60 -3.25 4.88
N LEU A 25 -4.02 -4.46 4.97
CA LEU A 25 -4.58 -5.64 4.30
C LEU A 25 -5.86 -6.15 4.97
N ILE A 26 -6.08 -5.84 6.25
CA ILE A 26 -7.28 -6.23 7.00
C ILE A 26 -8.54 -5.62 6.36
N PRO A 27 -8.66 -4.29 6.19
CA PRO A 27 -9.81 -3.70 5.49
C PRO A 27 -9.79 -3.95 3.97
N TRP A 28 -8.63 -4.27 3.39
CA TRP A 28 -8.53 -4.63 1.97
C TRP A 28 -9.24 -5.95 1.64
N LEU A 29 -9.15 -6.98 2.50
CA LEU A 29 -9.78 -8.28 2.28
C LEU A 29 -11.29 -8.20 1.93
N PRO A 30 -12.15 -7.55 2.75
CA PRO A 30 -13.55 -7.42 2.40
C PRO A 30 -13.76 -6.56 1.15
N MET A 31 -12.95 -5.51 0.94
CA MET A 31 -13.04 -4.66 -0.26
C MET A 31 -12.71 -5.45 -1.54
N ALA A 32 -11.70 -6.33 -1.50
CA ALA A 32 -11.35 -7.20 -2.62
C ALA A 32 -12.50 -8.15 -2.97
N GLY A 33 -13.18 -8.72 -1.97
CA GLY A 33 -14.38 -9.54 -2.18
C GLY A 33 -15.53 -8.74 -2.80
N LEU A 34 -15.85 -7.58 -2.22
CA LEU A 34 -16.93 -6.70 -2.69
C LEU A 34 -16.65 -6.12 -4.09
N SER A 35 -15.38 -5.96 -4.48
CA SER A 35 -15.04 -5.39 -5.78
C SER A 35 -15.55 -6.22 -6.97
N VAL A 36 -15.73 -7.53 -6.80
CA VAL A 36 -16.26 -8.40 -7.85
C VAL A 36 -17.72 -8.05 -8.19
N MET A 37 -18.47 -7.44 -7.26
CA MET A 37 -19.83 -6.96 -7.52
C MET A 37 -19.88 -5.83 -8.57
N ALA A 38 -18.72 -5.23 -8.93
CA ALA A 38 -18.63 -4.34 -10.10
C ALA A 38 -19.01 -5.04 -11.42
N PHE A 39 -19.03 -6.38 -11.44
CA PHE A 39 -19.47 -7.19 -12.58
C PHE A 39 -20.96 -7.55 -12.56
N ASP A 40 -21.74 -7.15 -11.55
CA ASP A 40 -23.17 -7.53 -11.46
C ASP A 40 -24.07 -6.85 -12.51
N ALA A 41 -23.60 -5.75 -13.11
CA ALA A 41 -24.36 -5.05 -14.16
C ALA A 41 -24.40 -5.83 -15.49
N PRO A 42 -25.51 -5.83 -16.24
CA PRO A 42 -25.61 -6.53 -17.51
C PRO A 42 -24.54 -6.05 -18.52
N GLY A 43 -23.75 -6.98 -19.05
CA GLY A 43 -22.70 -6.68 -20.02
C GLY A 43 -21.42 -6.05 -19.44
N SER A 44 -21.32 -5.92 -18.11
CA SER A 44 -20.14 -5.41 -17.38
C SER A 44 -18.83 -6.11 -17.76
N THR A 45 -18.87 -7.41 -18.07
CA THR A 45 -17.71 -8.22 -18.44
C THR A 45 -17.08 -7.82 -19.77
N ARG A 46 -17.84 -7.13 -20.63
CA ARG A 46 -17.37 -6.57 -21.91
C ARG A 46 -16.80 -5.15 -21.77
N MET A 47 -16.99 -4.51 -20.62
CA MET A 47 -16.51 -3.16 -20.33
C MET A 47 -15.14 -3.23 -19.67
N TRP A 48 -14.23 -2.30 -19.95
CA TRP A 48 -12.88 -2.33 -19.39
C TRP A 48 -12.81 -1.78 -17.96
N GLN A 49 -13.79 -0.97 -17.55
CA GLN A 49 -13.80 -0.25 -16.27
C GLN A 49 -13.86 -1.20 -15.05
N PRO A 50 -14.74 -2.21 -15.00
CA PRO A 50 -14.79 -3.15 -13.87
C PRO A 50 -13.50 -3.97 -13.76
N TRP A 51 -12.93 -4.40 -14.88
CA TRP A 51 -11.63 -5.09 -14.93
C TRP A 51 -10.50 -4.22 -14.39
N LEU A 52 -10.45 -2.94 -14.78
CA LEU A 52 -9.44 -2.04 -14.26
C LEU A 52 -9.62 -1.80 -12.75
N PHE A 53 -10.85 -1.57 -12.28
CA PHE A 53 -11.14 -1.35 -10.86
C PHE A 53 -10.74 -2.54 -10.01
N VAL A 54 -11.20 -3.74 -10.37
CA VAL A 54 -10.89 -4.98 -9.66
C VAL A 54 -9.39 -5.28 -9.74
N GLY A 55 -8.78 -5.13 -10.92
CA GLY A 55 -7.33 -5.35 -11.10
C GLY A 55 -6.46 -4.40 -10.28
N LEU A 56 -6.82 -3.12 -10.20
CA LEU A 56 -6.12 -2.13 -9.36
C LEU A 56 -6.27 -2.48 -7.88
N LEU A 57 -7.48 -2.82 -7.44
CA LEU A 57 -7.70 -3.17 -6.04
C LEU A 57 -6.99 -4.48 -5.66
N TRP A 58 -7.07 -5.51 -6.51
CA TRP A 58 -6.45 -6.81 -6.28
C TRP A 58 -4.93 -6.76 -6.32
N SER A 59 -4.35 -5.85 -7.11
CA SER A 59 -2.90 -5.69 -7.15
C SER A 59 -2.37 -5.00 -5.88
N TYR A 60 -3.19 -4.36 -5.05
CA TYR A 60 -2.78 -3.62 -3.83
C TYR A 60 -1.69 -4.32 -2.98
N PRO A 61 -1.80 -5.61 -2.61
CA PRO A 61 -0.76 -6.31 -1.84
C PRO A 61 0.57 -6.40 -2.58
N VAL A 62 0.56 -6.51 -3.90
CA VAL A 62 1.76 -6.53 -4.74
C VAL A 62 2.49 -5.19 -4.68
N TRP A 63 1.76 -4.07 -4.73
CA TRP A 63 2.37 -2.74 -4.58
C TRP A 63 3.01 -2.56 -3.21
N LEU A 64 2.36 -3.04 -2.14
CA LEU A 64 2.92 -3.01 -0.79
C LEU A 64 4.21 -3.82 -0.68
N LEU A 65 4.26 -5.01 -1.28
CA LEU A 65 5.47 -5.84 -1.33
C LEU A 65 6.60 -5.14 -2.08
N LEU A 66 6.32 -4.58 -3.27
CA LEU A 66 7.30 -3.87 -4.07
C LEU A 66 7.83 -2.61 -3.35
N ALA A 67 6.95 -1.86 -2.69
CA ALA A 67 7.32 -0.70 -1.89
C ALA A 67 8.15 -1.09 -0.67
N GLY A 68 7.81 -2.19 0.00
CA GLY A 68 8.59 -2.73 1.10
C GLY A 68 10.00 -3.12 0.67
N ILE A 69 10.12 -3.93 -0.38
CA ILE A 69 11.41 -4.33 -0.95
C ILE A 69 12.21 -3.09 -1.38
N GLY A 70 11.59 -2.16 -2.11
CA GLY A 70 12.24 -0.93 -2.54
C GLY A 70 12.74 -0.06 -1.40
N ALA A 71 12.01 0.01 -0.29
CA ALA A 71 12.42 0.76 0.89
C ALA A 71 13.65 0.13 1.58
N TRP A 72 13.71 -1.19 1.68
CA TRP A 72 14.89 -1.89 2.20
C TRP A 72 16.10 -1.77 1.28
N VAL A 73 15.89 -1.83 -0.04
CA VAL A 73 16.94 -1.63 -1.04
C VAL A 73 17.50 -0.21 -0.96
N LEU A 74 16.65 0.82 -0.92
CA LEU A 74 17.08 2.22 -0.78
C LEU A 74 17.83 2.47 0.54
N TRP A 75 17.46 1.78 1.61
CA TRP A 75 18.15 1.83 2.89
C TRP A 75 19.55 1.20 2.79
N ALA A 76 19.69 0.08 2.07
CA ALA A 76 20.99 -0.53 1.79
C ALA A 76 21.92 0.42 1.01
N PHE A 77 21.37 1.25 0.11
CA PHE A 77 22.08 2.28 -0.66
C PHE A 77 22.25 3.63 0.08
N HIS A 78 22.06 3.67 1.40
CA HIS A 78 22.23 4.88 2.23
C HIS A 78 21.26 6.04 1.90
N LYS A 79 20.20 5.83 1.11
CA LYS A 79 19.19 6.85 0.77
C LYS A 79 18.02 6.81 1.77
N ASN A 80 18.28 7.21 3.01
CA ASN A 80 17.33 7.09 4.13
C ASN A 80 16.01 7.84 3.88
N SER A 81 16.04 9.09 3.40
CA SER A 81 14.82 9.87 3.17
C SER A 81 13.93 9.28 2.06
N ALA A 82 14.55 8.76 0.99
CA ALA A 82 13.81 8.13 -0.11
C ALA A 82 13.15 6.81 0.33
N SER A 83 13.81 6.06 1.22
CA SER A 83 13.27 4.80 1.75
C SER A 83 11.99 5.01 2.54
N ILE A 84 11.98 6.04 3.41
CA ILE A 84 10.82 6.40 4.24
C ILE A 84 9.71 6.99 3.37
N ALA A 85 10.05 7.85 2.40
CA ALA A 85 9.08 8.40 1.47
C ALA A 85 8.38 7.32 0.64
N LEU A 86 9.12 6.34 0.13
CA LEU A 86 8.56 5.22 -0.64
C LEU A 86 7.61 4.38 0.22
N ALA A 87 8.06 3.99 1.42
CA ALA A 87 7.22 3.21 2.34
C ALA A 87 5.98 4.00 2.77
N GLY A 88 6.11 5.28 3.12
CA GLY A 88 4.99 6.13 3.53
C GLY A 88 3.97 6.36 2.41
N LEU A 89 4.44 6.66 1.20
CA LEU A 89 3.58 6.93 0.03
C LEU A 89 2.65 5.76 -0.28
N PHE A 90 3.14 4.52 -0.17
CA PHE A 90 2.36 3.32 -0.43
C PHE A 90 1.53 2.85 0.78
N THR A 91 1.76 3.42 1.97
CA THR A 91 0.94 3.14 3.17
C THR A 91 -0.29 4.06 3.26
N LEU A 92 -0.19 5.28 2.70
CA LEU A 92 -1.24 6.32 2.71
C LEU A 92 -2.45 6.16 1.75
N PRO A 93 -2.44 5.36 0.66
CA PRO A 93 -3.57 5.34 -0.28
C PRO A 93 -4.86 4.83 0.37
N VAL A 94 -4.75 3.82 1.24
CA VAL A 94 -5.92 3.20 1.88
C VAL A 94 -6.54 4.09 2.97
N PRO A 95 -5.79 4.72 3.88
CA PRO A 95 -6.34 5.71 4.80
C PRO A 95 -7.03 6.89 4.10
N ILE A 96 -6.46 7.38 2.99
CA ILE A 96 -7.05 8.49 2.22
C ILE A 96 -8.34 8.05 1.53
N LEU A 97 -8.36 6.88 0.91
CA LEU A 97 -9.57 6.31 0.30
C LEU A 97 -10.66 6.05 1.34
N LEU A 98 -10.31 5.52 2.52
CA LEU A 98 -11.24 5.35 3.64
C LEU A 98 -11.79 6.68 4.15
N GLY A 99 -10.94 7.70 4.30
CA GLY A 99 -11.36 9.05 4.68
C GLY A 99 -12.35 9.66 3.69
N ILE A 100 -12.10 9.51 2.37
CA ILE A 100 -13.01 10.00 1.33
C ILE A 100 -14.36 9.28 1.39
N VAL A 101 -14.37 7.95 1.54
CA VAL A 101 -15.61 7.16 1.65
C VAL A 101 -16.42 7.55 2.88
N LEU A 102 -15.77 7.75 4.04
CA LEU A 102 -16.45 8.14 5.28
C LEU A 102 -17.04 9.55 5.20
N ILE A 103 -16.30 10.51 4.61
CA ILE A 103 -16.77 11.89 4.42
C ILE A 103 -17.93 11.94 3.41
N TRP A 104 -17.89 11.13 2.36
CA TRP A 104 -18.97 11.07 1.36
C TRP A 104 -20.27 10.45 1.91
N ASN A 105 -20.16 9.59 2.92
CA ASN A 105 -21.28 8.86 3.50
C ASN A 105 -21.84 9.48 4.80
N SER A 106 -21.40 10.70 5.14
CA SER A 106 -21.84 11.50 6.29
C SER A 106 -22.58 12.75 5.82
#